data_AF-A0A1V2ZEM5-F1
#
_entry.id   AF-A0A1V2ZEM5-F1
#
_cell.length_a   1.000
_cell.length_b   1.000
_cell.length_c   1.000
_cell.angle_alpha   90.00
_cell.angle_beta   90.00
_cell.angle_gamma   90.00
#
_symmetry.space_group_name_H-M   'P 1'
#
loop_
_entity.id
_entity.type
_entity.pdbx_description
1 polymer ?
#
loop_
_entity_poly.entity_id
_entity_poly.type
_entity_poly.pdbx_seq_one_letter_code
_entity_poly.pdbx_strand_id
1 'polypeptide(L)'
;MTPATAAAVADLARRDPSLPALAPLLDPGRLAEALGHPALVTRRRWKRGADVVVAFDAPDGPSWIAAYADPAKLEKTRERAARVGVVLREHPEFGAVSGPVRADRELSPTLRRLARREPALLDGARILRHNPHRRLVLADGSRVVKIVAPGAASRVEDVARVQAALAGHGVPVLVPAVIGDGASATAWWGDGDLAERPSEDAAAAAGVALARLHSVRGVPV
;
A
#
# COMPACT_ATOMS: atom_id res chain seq x y z
N MET A 1 18.61 16.10 -0.98
CA MET A 1 17.29 16.75 -0.84
C MET A 1 17.44 18.21 -1.27
N THR A 2 16.48 18.81 -1.99
CA THR A 2 16.58 20.23 -2.37
C THR A 2 16.26 21.13 -1.17
N PRO A 3 16.75 22.39 -1.14
CA PRO A 3 16.41 23.34 -0.09
C PRO A 3 14.90 23.54 0.08
N ALA A 4 14.16 23.58 -1.03
CA ALA A 4 12.69 23.71 -1.01
C ALA A 4 12.01 22.50 -0.34
N THR A 5 12.46 21.27 -0.66
CA THR A 5 11.95 20.06 0.01
C THR A 5 12.29 20.06 1.49
N ALA A 6 13.51 20.46 1.86
CA ALA A 6 13.93 20.56 3.25
C ALA A 6 13.05 21.53 4.06
N ALA A 7 12.78 22.72 3.51
CA ALA A 7 11.92 23.72 4.12
C ALA A 7 10.47 23.22 4.28
N ALA A 8 9.94 22.51 3.28
CA ALA A 8 8.61 21.92 3.34
C ALA A 8 8.50 20.81 4.41
N VAL A 9 9.52 19.96 4.55
CA VAL A 9 9.58 18.93 5.60
C VAL A 9 9.65 19.58 6.98
N ALA A 10 10.50 20.60 7.16
CA ALA A 10 10.59 21.34 8.41
C ALA A 10 9.25 22.00 8.79
N ASP A 11 8.53 22.54 7.80
CA ASP A 11 7.20 23.12 8.02
C ASP A 11 6.15 22.08 8.44
N LEU A 12 6.15 20.91 7.80
CA LEU A 12 5.29 19.79 8.19
C LEU A 12 5.55 19.36 9.64
N ALA A 13 6.81 19.22 10.02
CA ALA A 13 7.20 18.84 11.38
C ALA A 13 6.76 19.90 12.41
N ARG A 14 6.92 21.20 12.12
CA ARG A 14 6.41 22.26 13.00
C ARG A 14 4.89 22.20 13.20
N ARG A 15 4.14 21.79 12.18
CA ARG A 15 2.66 21.68 12.24
C ARG A 15 2.16 20.43 12.99
N ASP A 16 3.06 19.50 13.30
CA ASP A 16 2.74 18.25 13.99
C ASP A 16 3.80 17.83 15.02
N PRO A 17 3.93 18.58 16.12
CA PRO A 17 4.93 18.30 17.17
C PRO A 17 4.68 16.96 17.88
N SER A 18 3.48 16.36 17.72
CA SER A 18 3.15 15.04 18.26
C SER A 18 3.87 13.89 17.55
N LEU A 19 4.51 14.15 16.39
CA LEU A 19 5.30 13.18 15.64
C LEU A 19 6.74 13.68 15.44
N PRO A 20 7.62 13.58 16.45
CA PRO A 20 9.03 13.96 16.32
C PRO A 20 9.76 13.25 15.18
N ALA A 21 9.32 12.02 14.85
CA ALA A 21 9.84 11.21 13.76
C ALA A 21 9.51 11.73 12.35
N LEU A 22 8.59 12.70 12.22
CA LEU A 22 8.08 13.14 10.91
C LEU A 22 9.18 13.69 10.01
N ALA A 23 9.99 14.63 10.51
CA ALA A 23 11.11 15.17 9.74
C ALA A 23 12.15 14.09 9.38
N PRO A 24 12.71 13.33 10.34
CA PRO A 24 13.78 12.37 10.01
C PRO A 24 13.32 11.24 9.09
N LEU A 25 12.08 10.74 9.20
CA LEU A 25 11.59 9.70 8.29
C LEU A 25 11.29 10.21 6.87
N LEU A 26 11.11 11.52 6.70
CA LEU A 26 10.95 12.14 5.38
C LEU A 26 12.29 12.51 4.74
N ASP A 27 13.33 12.68 5.54
CA ASP A 27 14.70 12.92 5.08
C ASP A 27 15.35 11.61 4.57
N PRO A 28 15.77 11.53 3.29
CA PRO A 28 16.36 10.31 2.75
C PRO A 28 17.67 9.87 3.42
N GLY A 29 18.51 10.81 3.86
CA GLY A 29 19.79 10.53 4.50
C GLY A 29 19.60 9.98 5.90
N ARG A 30 18.73 10.62 6.70
CA ARG A 30 18.38 10.16 8.06
C ARG A 30 17.65 8.82 8.03
N LEU A 31 16.77 8.62 7.05
CA LEU A 31 16.13 7.33 6.84
C LEU A 31 17.15 6.23 6.47
N ALA A 32 18.09 6.51 5.56
CA ALA A 32 19.12 5.54 5.21
C ALA A 32 20.06 5.22 6.40
N GLU A 33 20.39 6.23 7.21
CA GLU A 33 21.15 6.08 8.46
C GLU A 33 20.40 5.15 9.44
N ALA A 34 19.11 5.39 9.67
CA ALA A 34 18.21 4.56 10.49
C ALA A 34 18.25 3.09 10.07
N LEU A 35 18.11 2.88 8.76
CA LEU A 35 18.02 1.54 8.16
C LEU A 35 19.40 0.88 8.05
N GLY A 36 20.49 1.64 8.14
CA GLY A 36 21.85 1.15 7.93
C GLY A 36 22.17 0.84 6.46
N HIS A 37 21.30 1.23 5.53
CA HIS A 37 21.48 1.03 4.09
C HIS A 37 20.69 2.09 3.29
N PRO A 38 21.08 2.39 2.05
CA PRO A 38 20.25 3.17 1.14
C PRO A 38 18.89 2.50 0.93
N ALA A 39 17.80 3.28 0.92
CA ALA A 39 16.45 2.75 0.77
C ALA A 39 15.72 3.49 -0.37
N LEU A 40 15.18 2.72 -1.31
CA LEU A 40 14.32 3.27 -2.35
C LEU A 40 12.92 3.46 -1.79
N VAL A 41 12.56 4.69 -1.44
CA VAL A 41 11.23 4.99 -0.89
C VAL A 41 10.17 4.91 -1.97
N THR A 42 9.24 3.96 -1.81
CA THR A 42 8.12 3.73 -2.74
C THR A 42 6.84 4.43 -2.28
N ARG A 43 6.70 4.71 -0.97
CA ARG A 43 5.53 5.39 -0.42
C ARG A 43 5.83 6.15 0.86
N ARG A 44 5.21 7.33 1.01
CA ARG A 44 5.15 8.08 2.27
C ARG A 44 3.71 8.38 2.64
N ARG A 45 3.32 8.10 3.87
CA ARG A 45 2.00 8.43 4.41
C ARG A 45 2.20 9.16 5.72
N TRP A 46 1.52 10.29 5.86
CA TRP A 46 1.44 11.03 7.11
C TRP A 46 -0.03 11.32 7.40
N LYS A 47 -0.41 11.13 8.66
CA LYS A 47 -1.70 11.58 9.21
C LYS A 47 -1.39 12.43 10.43
N ARG A 48 -1.78 13.70 10.35
CA ARG A 48 -1.57 14.67 11.43
C ARG A 48 -2.06 14.13 12.78
N GLY A 49 -1.23 14.23 13.81
CA GLY A 49 -1.59 13.82 15.16
C GLY A 49 -1.69 12.31 15.36
N ALA A 50 -1.23 11.50 14.40
CA ALA A 50 -1.49 10.05 14.43
C ALA A 50 -0.28 9.20 14.08
N ASP A 51 0.22 9.29 12.83
CA ASP A 51 1.29 8.43 12.35
C ASP A 51 2.02 9.01 11.12
N VAL A 52 3.28 8.60 10.99
CA VAL A 52 4.06 8.68 9.76
C VAL A 52 4.56 7.28 9.42
N VAL A 53 4.39 6.88 8.17
CA VAL A 53 4.78 5.57 7.67
C VAL A 53 5.43 5.70 6.30
N VAL A 54 6.56 5.04 6.13
CA VAL A 54 7.32 5.03 4.88
C VAL A 54 7.46 3.58 4.43
N ALA A 55 7.09 3.30 3.18
CA ALA A 55 7.41 2.03 2.52
C ALA A 55 8.65 2.22 1.64
N PHE A 56 9.49 1.20 1.61
CA PHE A 56 10.73 1.22 0.86
C PHE A 56 11.12 -0.19 0.43
N ASP A 57 11.97 -0.28 -0.58
CA ASP A 57 12.60 -1.54 -0.95
C ASP A 57 13.85 -1.76 -0.08
N ALA A 58 13.92 -2.92 0.56
CA ALA A 58 15.07 -3.37 1.34
C ALA A 58 15.74 -4.58 0.66
N PRO A 59 16.98 -4.94 1.04
CA PRO A 59 17.66 -6.12 0.49
C PRO A 59 16.84 -7.41 0.59
N ASP A 60 16.13 -7.59 1.71
CA ASP A 60 15.28 -8.77 1.97
C ASP A 60 13.85 -8.62 1.42
N GLY A 61 13.60 -7.57 0.63
CA GLY A 61 12.33 -7.26 -0.01
C GLY A 61 11.61 -6.03 0.54
N PRO A 62 10.43 -5.68 -0.03
CA PRO A 62 9.68 -4.51 0.37
C PRO A 62 9.35 -4.48 1.87
N SER A 63 9.58 -3.33 2.49
CA SER A 63 9.51 -3.13 3.92
C SER A 63 8.89 -1.78 4.26
N TRP A 64 8.62 -1.56 5.54
CA TRP A 64 8.08 -0.32 6.05
C TRP A 64 8.75 0.10 7.36
N ILE A 65 8.74 1.39 7.63
CA ILE A 65 9.06 1.99 8.93
C ILE A 65 7.93 2.92 9.35
N ALA A 66 7.52 2.86 10.62
CA ALA A 66 6.41 3.63 11.15
C ALA A 66 6.74 4.22 12.52
N ALA A 67 6.31 5.47 12.72
CA ALA A 67 6.24 6.11 14.02
C ALA A 67 4.81 6.57 14.29
N TYR A 68 4.42 6.62 15.56
CA TYR A 68 3.07 6.93 16.00
C TYR A 68 3.10 7.98 17.10
N ALA A 69 2.12 8.87 17.11
CA ALA A 69 1.97 9.88 18.16
C ALA A 69 1.51 9.25 19.48
N ASP A 70 0.79 8.12 19.39
CA ASP A 70 0.31 7.33 20.53
C ASP A 70 1.24 6.12 20.74
N PRO A 71 2.00 6.06 21.85
CA PRO A 71 2.89 4.93 22.16
C PRO A 71 2.16 3.57 22.22
N ALA A 72 0.88 3.54 22.60
CA ALA A 72 0.11 2.30 22.63
C ALA A 72 -0.04 1.68 21.23
N LYS A 73 0.08 2.48 20.16
CA LYS A 73 0.09 1.95 18.78
C LYS A 73 1.39 1.27 18.42
N LEU A 74 2.53 1.70 18.97
CA LEU A 74 3.81 0.98 18.79
C LEU A 74 3.70 -0.41 19.42
N GLU A 75 3.20 -0.48 20.65
CA GLU A 75 3.06 -1.76 21.35
C GLU A 75 2.12 -2.72 20.63
N LYS A 76 0.94 -2.24 20.21
CA LYS A 76 0.02 -3.03 19.37
C LYS A 76 0.64 -3.45 18.04
N THR A 77 1.59 -2.68 17.50
CA THR A 77 2.32 -3.03 16.27
C THR A 77 3.27 -4.20 16.54
N ARG A 78 4.02 -4.15 17.65
CA ARG A 78 4.89 -5.26 18.10
C ARG A 78 4.10 -6.53 18.36
N GLU A 79 3.02 -6.44 19.14
CA GLU A 79 2.15 -7.59 19.42
C GLU A 79 1.62 -8.24 18.14
N ARG A 80 1.18 -7.43 17.15
CA ARG A 80 0.67 -7.96 15.88
C ARG A 80 1.78 -8.59 15.03
N ALA A 81 2.97 -8.03 15.03
CA ALA A 81 4.13 -8.62 14.35
C ALA A 81 4.52 -9.96 15.00
N ALA A 82 4.53 -10.04 16.34
CA ALA A 82 4.82 -11.27 17.05
C ALA A 82 3.83 -12.40 16.71
N ARG A 83 2.54 -12.07 16.52
CA ARG A 83 1.50 -13.04 16.08
C ARG A 83 1.72 -13.63 14.68
N VAL A 84 2.64 -13.05 13.90
CA VAL A 84 3.08 -13.57 12.59
C VAL A 84 4.55 -13.99 12.60
N GLY A 85 5.13 -14.21 13.78
CA GLY A 85 6.51 -14.66 13.94
C GLY A 85 7.55 -13.62 13.49
N VAL A 86 7.20 -12.33 13.51
CA VAL A 86 8.12 -11.25 13.15
C VAL A 86 8.51 -10.46 14.39
N VAL A 87 9.81 -10.38 14.64
CA VAL A 87 10.40 -9.39 15.54
C VAL A 87 10.68 -8.14 14.72
N LEU A 88 10.12 -7.01 15.14
CA LEU A 88 10.36 -5.73 14.47
C LEU A 88 11.74 -5.20 14.82
N ARG A 89 12.35 -4.45 13.90
CA ARG A 89 13.55 -3.68 14.19
C ARG A 89 13.14 -2.37 14.85
N GLU A 90 13.72 -2.09 16.01
CA GLU A 90 13.51 -0.85 16.75
C GLU A 90 14.42 0.26 16.21
N HIS A 91 13.91 1.49 16.21
CA HIS A 91 14.64 2.72 15.90
C HIS A 91 14.37 3.75 17.01
N PRO A 92 15.02 3.59 18.18
CA PRO A 92 14.77 4.41 19.36
C PRO A 92 14.97 5.91 19.10
N GLU A 93 15.93 6.27 18.25
CA GLU A 93 16.26 7.63 17.85
C GLU A 93 15.10 8.36 17.14
N PHE A 94 14.15 7.60 16.58
CA PHE A 94 12.93 8.13 15.95
C PHE A 94 11.66 7.73 16.70
N GLY A 95 11.75 6.93 17.77
CA GLY A 95 10.57 6.29 18.36
C GLY A 95 9.78 5.49 17.33
N ALA A 96 10.48 4.80 16.43
CA ALA A 96 9.89 4.10 15.29
C ALA A 96 10.21 2.61 15.31
N VAL A 97 9.44 1.84 14.54
CA VAL A 97 9.69 0.42 14.28
C VAL A 97 9.62 0.15 12.79
N SER A 98 10.42 -0.80 12.30
CA SER A 98 10.37 -1.26 10.92
C SER A 98 10.18 -2.76 10.82
N GLY A 99 9.59 -3.20 9.72
CA GLY A 99 9.41 -4.61 9.44
C GLY A 99 9.01 -4.90 7.99
N PRO A 100 8.94 -6.19 7.63
CA PRO A 100 8.48 -6.63 6.32
C PRO A 100 6.98 -6.39 6.14
N VAL A 101 6.50 -6.40 4.90
CA VAL A 101 5.07 -6.21 4.57
C VAL A 101 4.13 -7.10 5.37
N ARG A 102 4.50 -8.37 5.64
CA ARG A 102 3.65 -9.30 6.42
C ARG A 102 3.36 -8.83 7.85
N ALA A 103 4.20 -7.95 8.40
CA ALA A 103 4.05 -7.37 9.73
C ALA A 103 3.33 -6.00 9.72
N ASP A 104 2.86 -5.52 8.58
CA ASP A 104 2.06 -4.28 8.51
C ASP A 104 0.85 -4.38 9.45
N ARG A 105 0.74 -3.41 10.36
CA ARG A 105 -0.22 -3.46 11.46
C ARG A 105 -1.65 -3.64 10.98
N GLU A 106 -2.09 -2.90 9.97
CA GLU A 106 -3.50 -2.94 9.54
C GLU A 106 -3.75 -4.00 8.47
N LEU A 107 -2.73 -4.43 7.73
CA LEU A 107 -2.89 -5.49 6.73
C LEU A 107 -2.73 -6.89 7.31
N SER A 108 -1.93 -7.05 8.37
CA SER A 108 -1.61 -8.36 8.96
C SER A 108 -2.84 -9.22 9.30
N PRO A 109 -3.98 -8.71 9.81
CA PRO A 109 -5.14 -9.59 10.06
C PRO A 109 -5.68 -10.22 8.76
N THR A 110 -5.79 -9.42 7.69
CA THR A 110 -6.26 -9.87 6.38
C THR A 110 -5.25 -10.82 5.75
N LEU A 111 -3.96 -10.45 5.78
CA LEU A 111 -2.87 -11.29 5.27
C LEU A 111 -2.85 -12.66 5.95
N ARG A 112 -2.99 -12.73 7.28
CA ARG A 112 -3.05 -14.01 8.00
C ARG A 112 -4.25 -14.86 7.60
N ARG A 113 -5.41 -14.25 7.32
CA ARG A 113 -6.60 -14.98 6.84
C ARG A 113 -6.36 -15.55 5.45
N LEU A 114 -5.74 -14.78 4.56
CA LEU A 114 -5.36 -15.22 3.21
C LEU A 114 -4.30 -16.30 3.25
N ALA A 115 -3.23 -16.15 4.05
CA ALA A 115 -2.17 -17.14 4.18
C ALA A 115 -2.68 -18.55 4.54
N ARG A 116 -3.75 -18.63 5.34
CA ARG A 116 -4.38 -19.92 5.69
C ARG A 116 -5.18 -20.55 4.55
N ARG A 117 -5.67 -19.74 3.60
CA ARG A 117 -6.47 -20.19 2.46
C ARG A 117 -5.62 -20.44 1.22
N GLU A 118 -4.65 -19.57 0.99
CA GLU A 118 -3.77 -19.55 -0.18
C GLU A 118 -2.32 -19.27 0.27
N PRO A 119 -1.63 -20.24 0.90
CA PRO A 119 -0.29 -20.02 1.44
C PRO A 119 0.73 -19.59 0.37
N ALA A 120 0.66 -20.20 -0.82
CA ALA A 120 1.55 -19.90 -1.93
C ALA A 120 1.46 -18.44 -2.42
N LEU A 121 0.33 -17.75 -2.18
CA LEU A 121 0.15 -16.38 -2.61
C LEU A 121 1.09 -15.41 -1.88
N LEU A 122 1.34 -15.61 -0.58
CA LEU A 122 2.20 -14.68 0.16
C LEU A 122 3.69 -15.02 0.05
N ASP A 123 4.02 -16.28 -0.19
CA ASP A 123 5.41 -16.74 -0.26
C ASP A 123 6.00 -16.62 -1.67
N GLY A 124 5.17 -16.74 -2.71
CA GLY A 124 5.61 -16.76 -4.11
C GLY A 124 5.21 -15.55 -4.95
N ALA A 125 4.26 -14.73 -4.51
CA ALA A 125 3.80 -13.62 -5.33
C ALA A 125 4.73 -12.40 -5.26
N ARG A 126 4.89 -11.76 -6.40
CA ARG A 126 5.61 -10.49 -6.51
C ARG A 126 4.76 -9.36 -5.96
N ILE A 127 5.33 -8.55 -5.07
CA ILE A 127 4.69 -7.32 -4.61
C ILE A 127 4.72 -6.30 -5.74
N LEU A 128 3.55 -5.90 -6.24
CA LEU A 128 3.41 -4.80 -7.21
C LEU A 128 3.34 -3.45 -6.50
N ARG A 129 2.66 -3.40 -5.35
CA ARG A 129 2.48 -2.15 -4.61
C ARG A 129 2.16 -2.40 -3.15
N HIS A 130 2.96 -1.81 -2.26
CA HIS A 130 2.64 -1.70 -0.84
C HIS A 130 2.25 -0.25 -0.49
N ASN A 131 1.05 -0.07 0.06
CA ASN A 131 0.60 1.19 0.63
C ASN A 131 0.28 0.95 2.10
N PRO A 132 1.26 1.19 2.99
CA PRO A 132 1.16 0.80 4.38
C PRO A 132 -0.14 1.23 5.05
N HIS A 133 -0.66 0.34 5.88
CA HIS A 133 -1.90 0.51 6.62
C HIS A 133 -3.16 0.68 5.74
N ARG A 134 -3.11 0.40 4.43
CA ARG A 134 -4.26 0.55 3.51
C ARG A 134 -4.45 -0.65 2.62
N ARG A 135 -3.44 -0.95 1.81
CA ARG A 135 -3.54 -2.00 0.78
C ARG A 135 -2.18 -2.57 0.38
N LEU A 136 -2.22 -3.82 -0.04
CA LEU A 136 -1.14 -4.53 -0.73
C LEU A 136 -1.67 -5.01 -2.08
N VAL A 137 -0.84 -4.96 -3.11
CA VAL A 137 -1.13 -5.51 -4.42
C VAL A 137 -0.01 -6.49 -4.77
N LEU A 138 -0.41 -7.71 -5.10
CA LEU A 138 0.46 -8.84 -5.43
C LEU A 138 0.18 -9.32 -6.85
N ALA A 139 1.18 -9.94 -7.49
CA ALA A 139 1.03 -10.69 -8.72
C ALA A 139 1.57 -12.10 -8.52
N ASP A 140 0.73 -13.12 -8.71
CA ASP A 140 1.10 -14.53 -8.53
C ASP A 140 1.48 -15.23 -9.85
N GLY A 141 1.70 -14.46 -10.91
CA GLY A 141 2.01 -14.94 -12.26
C GLY A 141 0.79 -15.10 -13.16
N SER A 142 -0.40 -15.32 -12.60
CA SER A 142 -1.65 -15.47 -13.36
C SER A 142 -2.65 -14.35 -13.13
N ARG A 143 -2.70 -13.83 -11.90
CA ARG A 143 -3.65 -12.82 -11.47
C ARG A 143 -2.96 -11.74 -10.63
N VAL A 144 -3.63 -10.61 -10.53
CA VAL A 144 -3.29 -9.51 -9.63
C VAL A 144 -4.23 -9.57 -8.45
N VAL A 145 -3.68 -9.74 -7.24
CA VAL A 145 -4.44 -9.79 -6.00
C VAL A 145 -4.29 -8.49 -5.24
N LYS A 146 -5.41 -7.86 -4.92
CA LYS A 146 -5.50 -6.66 -4.09
C LYS A 146 -6.03 -7.04 -2.72
N ILE A 147 -5.28 -6.66 -1.68
CA ILE A 147 -5.57 -6.93 -0.28
C ILE A 147 -5.73 -5.59 0.42
N VAL A 148 -6.75 -5.43 1.25
CA VAL A 148 -7.04 -4.20 1.99
C VAL A 148 -7.11 -4.44 3.50
N ALA A 149 -6.95 -3.36 4.26
CA ALA A 149 -7.12 -3.40 5.71
C ALA A 149 -8.60 -3.72 6.08
N PRO A 150 -8.87 -4.35 7.24
CA PRO A 150 -10.21 -4.76 7.65
C PRO A 150 -11.26 -3.65 7.61
N GLY A 151 -10.90 -2.41 7.97
CA GLY A 151 -11.81 -1.26 7.91
C GLY A 151 -12.23 -0.82 6.49
N ALA A 152 -11.73 -1.49 5.45
CA ALA A 152 -12.15 -1.32 4.07
C ALA A 152 -12.64 -2.63 3.43
N ALA A 153 -12.78 -3.70 4.21
CA ALA A 153 -13.07 -5.02 3.67
C ALA A 153 -14.44 -5.09 2.99
N SER A 154 -15.50 -4.54 3.60
CA SER A 154 -16.84 -4.48 3.02
C SER A 154 -16.92 -3.72 1.69
N ARG A 155 -15.92 -2.87 1.39
CA ARG A 155 -15.85 -2.15 0.12
C ARG A 155 -15.37 -3.04 -1.03
N VAL A 156 -14.83 -4.23 -0.74
CA VAL A 156 -14.32 -5.14 -1.77
C VAL A 156 -15.48 -5.70 -2.59
N GLU A 157 -16.55 -6.13 -1.91
CA GLU A 157 -17.78 -6.60 -2.54
C GLU A 157 -18.48 -5.48 -3.31
N ASP A 158 -18.56 -4.27 -2.73
CA ASP A 158 -19.15 -3.11 -3.40
C ASP A 158 -18.37 -2.72 -4.66
N VAL A 159 -17.04 -2.75 -4.61
CA VAL A 159 -16.20 -2.52 -5.80
C VAL A 159 -16.43 -3.58 -6.86
N ALA A 160 -16.52 -4.86 -6.48
CA ALA A 160 -16.80 -5.94 -7.42
C ALA A 160 -18.17 -5.74 -8.11
N ARG A 161 -19.19 -5.37 -7.33
CA ARG A 161 -20.54 -5.08 -7.82
C ARG A 161 -20.57 -3.90 -8.78
N VAL A 162 -19.94 -2.79 -8.41
CA VAL A 162 -19.84 -1.59 -9.26
C VAL A 162 -19.09 -1.90 -10.56
N GLN A 163 -17.99 -2.65 -10.49
CA GLN A 163 -17.25 -3.04 -11.69
C GLN A 163 -18.04 -4.00 -12.58
N ALA A 164 -18.78 -4.95 -12.02
CA ALA A 164 -19.68 -5.81 -12.79
C ALA A 164 -20.79 -5.01 -13.48
N ALA A 165 -21.39 -4.04 -12.79
CA ALA A 165 -22.40 -3.16 -13.37
C ALA A 165 -21.84 -2.28 -14.48
N LEU A 166 -20.64 -1.71 -14.32
CA LEU A 166 -19.94 -0.95 -15.36
C LEU A 166 -19.62 -1.82 -16.58
N ALA A 167 -19.16 -3.06 -16.36
CA ALA A 167 -18.94 -4.01 -17.44
C ALA A 167 -20.24 -4.32 -18.20
N GLY A 168 -21.36 -4.48 -17.49
CA GLY A 168 -22.70 -4.61 -18.08
C GLY A 168 -23.14 -3.42 -18.95
N HIS A 169 -22.56 -2.24 -18.72
CA HIS A 169 -22.77 -1.04 -19.55
C HIS A 169 -21.72 -0.90 -20.68
N GLY A 170 -20.91 -1.93 -20.94
CA GLY A 170 -19.89 -1.90 -22.00
C GLY A 170 -18.66 -1.05 -21.69
N VAL A 171 -18.46 -0.67 -20.42
CA VAL A 171 -17.22 -0.03 -19.97
C VAL A 171 -16.16 -1.13 -19.79
N PRO A 172 -14.97 -1.02 -20.42
CA PRO A 172 -13.94 -2.05 -20.35
C PRO A 172 -13.19 -1.99 -19.01
N VAL A 173 -13.85 -2.47 -17.95
CA VAL A 173 -13.27 -2.59 -16.61
C VAL A 173 -12.94 -4.04 -16.29
N LEU A 174 -11.91 -4.25 -15.47
CA LEU A 174 -11.64 -5.56 -14.88
C LEU A 174 -12.64 -5.80 -13.75
N VAL A 175 -13.43 -6.88 -13.87
CA VAL A 175 -14.33 -7.31 -12.80
C VAL A 175 -13.56 -8.24 -11.86
N PRO A 176 -13.39 -7.86 -10.58
CA PRO A 176 -12.59 -8.63 -9.65
C PRO A 176 -13.41 -9.76 -9.04
N ALA A 177 -12.80 -10.93 -8.89
CA ALA A 177 -13.32 -12.01 -8.06
C ALA A 177 -12.97 -11.73 -6.59
N VAL A 178 -13.95 -11.79 -5.69
CA VAL A 178 -13.71 -11.71 -4.25
C VAL A 178 -13.16 -13.06 -3.78
N ILE A 179 -11.94 -13.06 -3.24
CA ILE A 179 -11.25 -14.29 -2.80
C ILE A 179 -11.18 -14.43 -1.28
N GLY A 180 -11.70 -13.44 -0.56
CA GLY A 180 -11.83 -13.45 0.89
C GLY A 180 -12.17 -12.08 1.44
N ASP A 181 -12.53 -12.04 2.71
CA ASP A 181 -12.81 -10.81 3.44
C ASP A 181 -11.61 -9.86 3.38
N GLY A 182 -11.75 -8.76 2.63
CA GLY A 182 -10.70 -7.78 2.40
C GLY A 182 -9.71 -8.13 1.28
N ALA A 183 -10.02 -9.07 0.39
CA ALA A 183 -9.19 -9.36 -0.78
C ALA A 183 -9.97 -9.75 -2.04
N SER A 184 -9.43 -9.30 -3.17
CA SER A 184 -9.99 -9.57 -4.49
C SER A 184 -8.89 -9.79 -5.52
N ALA A 185 -9.18 -10.57 -6.55
CA ALA A 185 -8.27 -10.84 -7.66
C ALA A 185 -8.86 -10.40 -9.00
N THR A 186 -8.01 -9.91 -9.89
CA THR A 186 -8.32 -9.73 -11.32
C THR A 186 -7.32 -10.51 -12.15
N ALA A 187 -7.67 -10.88 -13.38
CA ALA A 187 -6.66 -11.31 -14.34
C ALA A 187 -5.55 -10.25 -14.48
N TRP A 188 -4.35 -10.70 -14.84
CA TRP A 188 -3.32 -9.78 -15.32
C TRP A 188 -3.85 -9.05 -16.57
N TRP A 189 -3.56 -7.75 -16.68
CA TRP A 189 -4.00 -6.94 -17.81
C TRP A 189 -2.90 -5.99 -18.25
N GLY A 190 -2.74 -5.90 -19.57
CA GLY A 190 -1.73 -5.06 -20.23
C GLY A 190 -0.33 -5.67 -20.20
N ASP A 191 0.51 -5.19 -21.13
CA ASP A 191 1.89 -5.66 -21.31
C ASP A 191 2.94 -4.62 -20.86
N GLY A 192 2.51 -3.54 -20.19
CA GLY A 192 3.39 -2.49 -19.71
C GLY A 192 2.68 -1.18 -19.40
N ASP A 193 3.45 -0.16 -19.05
CA ASP A 193 3.00 1.22 -18.89
C ASP A 193 3.25 2.01 -20.18
N LEU A 194 2.32 2.92 -20.54
CA LEU A 194 2.45 3.77 -21.74
C LEU A 194 3.64 4.74 -21.64
N ALA A 195 4.11 5.05 -20.43
CA ALA A 195 5.33 5.84 -20.25
C ALA A 195 6.59 5.08 -20.68
N GLU A 196 6.64 3.76 -20.46
CA GLU A 196 7.79 2.91 -20.80
C GLU A 196 7.67 2.32 -22.19
N ARG A 197 6.43 2.05 -22.64
CA ARG A 197 6.09 1.49 -23.96
C ARG A 197 4.99 2.33 -24.60
N PRO A 198 5.33 3.50 -25.17
CA PRO A 198 4.34 4.36 -25.80
C PRO A 198 3.60 3.65 -26.93
N SER A 199 2.27 3.84 -26.96
CA SER A 199 1.41 3.35 -28.03
C SER A 199 0.23 4.30 -28.19
N GLU A 200 0.14 4.93 -29.37
CA GLU A 200 -0.95 5.85 -29.70
C GLU A 200 -2.30 5.14 -29.70
N ASP A 201 -2.37 3.94 -30.28
CA ASP A 201 -3.57 3.12 -30.31
C ASP A 201 -4.07 2.77 -28.90
N ALA A 202 -3.15 2.35 -28.01
CA ALA A 202 -3.50 2.04 -26.64
C ALA A 202 -3.92 3.29 -25.84
N ALA A 203 -3.27 4.44 -26.09
CA ALA A 203 -3.68 5.71 -25.49
C ALA A 203 -5.07 6.15 -25.96
N ALA A 204 -5.36 6.04 -27.25
CA ALA A 204 -6.67 6.33 -27.82
C ALA A 204 -7.75 5.40 -27.25
N ALA A 205 -7.46 4.10 -27.17
CA ALA A 205 -8.35 3.11 -26.56
C ALA A 205 -8.65 3.42 -25.08
N ALA A 206 -7.62 3.80 -24.31
CA ALA A 206 -7.79 4.24 -22.92
C ALA A 206 -8.65 5.50 -22.81
N GLY A 207 -8.47 6.47 -23.71
CA GLY A 207 -9.30 7.67 -23.80
C GLY A 207 -10.77 7.35 -24.09
N VAL A 208 -11.05 6.45 -25.02
CA VAL A 208 -12.41 5.97 -25.33
C VAL A 208 -13.03 5.27 -24.12
N ALA A 209 -12.28 4.40 -23.43
CA ALA A 209 -12.73 3.73 -22.22
C ALA A 209 -13.09 4.74 -21.12
N LEU A 210 -12.26 5.75 -20.92
CA LEU A 210 -12.50 6.82 -19.94
C LEU A 210 -13.75 7.64 -20.31
N ALA A 211 -13.93 8.01 -21.58
CA ALA A 211 -15.12 8.72 -22.05
C ALA A 211 -16.40 7.92 -21.81
N ARG A 212 -16.37 6.60 -22.05
CA ARG A 212 -17.50 5.70 -21.74
C ARG A 212 -17.80 5.64 -20.25
N LEU A 213 -16.78 5.59 -19.39
CA LEU A 213 -16.99 5.62 -17.95
C LEU A 213 -17.75 6.88 -17.51
N HIS A 214 -17.45 8.02 -18.12
CA HIS A 214 -18.13 9.29 -17.83
C HIS A 214 -19.54 9.41 -18.45
N SER A 215 -19.89 8.59 -19.44
CA SER A 215 -21.23 8.61 -20.05
C SER A 215 -22.25 7.73 -19.31
N VAL A 216 -21.80 6.81 -18.45
CA VAL A 216 -22.68 5.95 -17.64
C VAL A 216 -23.44 6.80 -16.62
N ARG A 217 -24.78 6.74 -16.69
CA ARG A 217 -25.67 7.38 -15.71
C ARG A 217 -26.31 6.33 -14.81
N GLY A 218 -26.07 6.43 -13.50
CA GLY A 218 -26.67 5.55 -12.49
C GLY A 218 -26.09 4.14 -12.49
N VAL A 219 -25.15 3.88 -11.57
CA VAL A 219 -24.68 2.53 -11.28
C VAL A 219 -25.32 2.10 -9.95
N PRO A 220 -26.15 1.04 -9.92
CA PRO A 220 -26.68 0.52 -8.66
C PRO A 220 -25.53 0.11 -7.74
N VAL A 221 -25.53 0.64 -6.51
CA VAL A 221 -24.59 0.28 -5.43
C VAL A 221 -25.27 -0.66 -4.43
#